data_AF-A0A7C2KWC8-F1
#
_entry.id   AF-A0A7C2KWC8-F1
#
_cell.length_a   1.000
_cell.length_b   1.000
_cell.length_c   1.000
_cell.angle_alpha   90.00
_cell.angle_beta   90.00
_cell.angle_gamma   90.00
#
_symmetry.space_group_name_H-M   'P 1'
#
loop_
_entity.id
_entity.type
_entity.pdbx_description
1 polymer ?
#
loop_
_entity_poly.entity_id
_entity_poly.type
_entity_poly.pdbx_seq_one_letter_code
_entity_poly.pdbx_strand_id
1 'polypeptide(L)'
;MIEECGQRPSACDHARVAIQTRLDEPLPRERDAALRGHLESCDACRAYEAELRTLRVALRSMPTRPLPPDVREAALAATCIPAPAHRRRRLALRWPAPVVAAALALAALGLWRGGLAQQPRPSPGELAQARHDLRLVLALTGGALELVERAALNEVLTDGVAPALRHLPLRWPGGDRQ
;
A
#
# COMPACT_ATOMS: atom_id res chain seq x y z
N MET A 1 -1.76 -35.58 -3.61
CA MET A 1 -3.06 -36.13 -3.18
C MET A 1 -3.78 -34.99 -2.49
N ILE A 2 -4.62 -34.26 -3.23
CA ILE A 2 -5.36 -33.12 -2.67
C ILE A 2 -6.66 -33.71 -2.15
N GLU A 3 -6.73 -33.98 -0.85
CA GLU A 3 -7.98 -34.36 -0.20
C GLU A 3 -8.95 -33.18 -0.31
N GLU A 4 -9.96 -33.35 -1.16
CA GLU A 4 -11.08 -32.42 -1.32
C GLU A 4 -11.80 -32.29 0.03
N CYS A 5 -11.72 -31.13 0.68
CA CYS A 5 -12.45 -30.88 1.93
C CYS A 5 -13.95 -30.97 1.60
N GLY A 6 -14.67 -31.89 2.27
CA GLY A 6 -16.10 -32.19 2.05
C GLY A 6 -17.08 -31.06 2.42
N GLN A 7 -16.58 -29.83 2.63
CA GLN A 7 -17.33 -28.65 3.01
C GLN A 7 -17.29 -27.59 1.89
N ARG A 8 -18.32 -26.73 1.83
CA ARG A 8 -18.47 -25.68 0.81
C ARG A 8 -17.15 -24.93 0.54
N PRO A 9 -16.64 -24.89 -0.70
CA PRO A 9 -15.31 -24.34 -1.02
C PRO A 9 -15.12 -22.89 -0.50
N SER A 10 -16.17 -22.07 -0.59
CA SER A 10 -16.14 -20.70 -0.06
C SER A 10 -15.87 -20.59 1.44
N ALA A 11 -16.33 -21.55 2.25
CA ALA A 11 -16.07 -21.55 3.69
C ALA A 11 -14.59 -21.88 4.00
N CYS A 12 -13.98 -22.78 3.23
CA CYS A 12 -12.56 -23.09 3.35
C CYS A 12 -11.69 -21.89 2.93
N ASP A 13 -12.08 -21.20 1.85
CA ASP A 13 -11.37 -19.99 1.41
C ASP A 13 -11.40 -18.89 2.48
N HIS A 14 -12.58 -18.65 3.07
CA HIS A 14 -12.70 -17.71 4.19
C HIS A 14 -11.87 -18.14 5.42
N ALA A 15 -11.85 -19.44 5.74
CA ALA A 15 -11.04 -19.96 6.83
C ALA A 15 -9.54 -19.78 6.57
N ARG A 16 -9.05 -20.02 5.34
CA ARG A 16 -7.65 -19.80 4.96
C ARG A 16 -7.22 -18.34 5.10
N VAL A 17 -8.06 -17.42 4.65
CA VAL A 17 -7.82 -15.98 4.84
C VAL A 17 -7.77 -15.65 6.34
N ALA A 18 -8.73 -16.16 7.13
CA ALA A 18 -8.74 -15.93 8.57
C ALA A 18 -7.50 -16.52 9.27
N ILE A 19 -7.00 -17.69 8.86
CA ILE A 19 -5.75 -18.28 9.37
C ILE A 19 -4.56 -17.35 9.09
N GLN A 20 -4.42 -16.87 7.85
CA GLN A 20 -3.35 -15.95 7.46
C GLN A 20 -3.42 -14.64 8.26
N THR A 21 -4.60 -14.01 8.32
CA THR A 21 -4.81 -12.80 9.12
C THR A 21 -4.44 -13.03 10.58
N ARG A 22 -4.88 -14.15 11.20
CA ARG A 22 -4.57 -14.48 12.60
C ARG A 22 -3.07 -14.63 12.87
N LEU A 23 -2.30 -15.11 11.88
CA LEU A 23 -0.86 -15.25 12.02
C LEU A 23 -0.16 -13.89 12.08
N ASP A 24 -0.66 -12.91 11.34
CA ASP A 24 -0.09 -11.56 11.28
C ASP A 24 -0.59 -10.67 12.41
N GLU A 25 -1.88 -10.73 12.74
CA GLU A 25 -2.50 -9.96 13.82
C GLU A 25 -3.65 -10.73 14.51
N PRO A 26 -3.98 -10.41 15.77
CA PRO A 26 -5.11 -11.04 16.45
C PRO A 26 -6.45 -10.78 15.74
N LEU A 27 -7.23 -11.84 15.52
CA LEU A 27 -8.58 -11.72 14.97
C LEU A 27 -9.59 -11.19 16.02
N PRO A 28 -10.64 -10.48 15.58
CA PRO A 28 -11.81 -10.19 16.43
C PRO A 28 -12.44 -11.49 16.96
N ARG A 29 -12.94 -11.44 18.21
CA ARG A 29 -13.46 -12.63 18.94
C ARG A 29 -14.45 -13.47 18.14
N GLU A 30 -15.37 -12.83 17.43
CA GLU A 30 -16.40 -13.49 16.61
C GLU A 30 -15.79 -14.29 15.46
N ARG A 31 -14.83 -13.69 14.73
CA ARG A 31 -14.15 -14.34 13.61
C ARG A 31 -13.25 -15.47 14.08
N ASP A 32 -12.58 -15.28 15.20
CA ASP A 32 -11.72 -16.32 15.78
C ASP A 32 -12.53 -17.53 16.29
N ALA A 33 -13.71 -17.29 16.88
CA ALA A 33 -14.64 -18.37 17.24
C ALA A 33 -15.15 -19.13 16.01
N ALA A 34 -15.54 -18.42 14.95
CA ALA A 34 -15.96 -19.05 13.69
C ALA A 34 -14.83 -19.88 13.06
N LEU A 35 -13.60 -19.36 13.07
CA LEU A 35 -12.43 -20.07 12.57
C LEU A 35 -12.16 -21.34 13.39
N ARG A 36 -12.22 -21.28 14.73
CA ARG A 36 -12.07 -22.47 15.58
C ARG A 36 -13.10 -23.55 15.26
N GLY A 37 -14.38 -23.19 15.13
CA GLY A 37 -15.43 -24.14 14.76
C GLY A 37 -15.21 -24.79 13.39
N HIS A 38 -14.65 -24.04 12.42
CA HIS A 38 -14.27 -24.62 11.14
C HIS A 38 -13.07 -25.58 11.27
N LEU A 39 -12.05 -25.21 12.05
CA LEU A 39 -10.87 -26.05 12.28
C LEU A 39 -11.20 -27.35 13.01
N GLU A 40 -12.23 -27.36 13.86
CA GLU A 40 -12.72 -28.61 14.50
C GLU A 40 -13.28 -29.61 13.46
N SER A 41 -13.77 -29.12 12.31
CA SER A 41 -14.49 -29.95 11.32
C SER A 41 -13.76 -30.17 9.98
N CYS A 42 -12.79 -29.34 9.57
CA CYS A 42 -12.03 -29.54 8.32
C CYS A 42 -10.54 -29.80 8.58
N ASP A 43 -10.14 -31.05 8.33
CA ASP A 43 -8.77 -31.56 8.47
C ASP A 43 -7.78 -30.84 7.54
N ALA A 44 -8.20 -30.54 6.31
CA ALA A 44 -7.38 -29.82 5.35
C ALA A 44 -7.01 -28.40 5.83
N CYS A 45 -7.94 -27.70 6.49
CA CYS A 45 -7.66 -26.38 7.05
C CYS A 45 -6.77 -26.45 8.30
N ARG A 46 -6.85 -27.54 9.10
CA ARG A 46 -5.90 -27.78 10.20
C ARG A 46 -4.49 -28.05 9.68
N ALA A 47 -4.35 -28.90 8.65
CA ALA A 47 -3.07 -29.18 8.02
C ALA A 47 -2.44 -27.89 7.45
N TYR A 48 -3.24 -27.09 6.73
CA TYR A 48 -2.82 -25.79 6.20
C TYR A 48 -2.32 -24.84 7.30
N GLU A 49 -3.04 -24.74 8.43
CA GLU A 49 -2.59 -23.92 9.55
C GLU A 49 -1.25 -24.41 10.12
N ALA A 50 -1.09 -25.73 10.29
CA ALA A 50 0.14 -26.32 10.82
C ALA A 50 1.35 -26.07 9.90
N GLU A 51 1.15 -26.18 8.58
CA GLU A 51 2.18 -25.87 7.57
C GLU A 51 2.60 -24.40 7.64
N LEU A 52 1.65 -23.47 7.66
CA LEU A 52 1.96 -22.03 7.76
C LEU A 52 2.69 -21.68 9.06
N ARG A 53 2.30 -22.28 10.19
CA ARG A 53 3.00 -22.08 11.46
C ARG A 53 4.43 -22.59 11.40
N THR A 54 4.63 -23.77 10.81
CA THR A 54 5.98 -24.36 10.62
C THR A 54 6.85 -23.45 9.76
N LEU A 55 6.32 -22.98 8.62
CA LEU A 55 7.02 -22.04 7.75
C LEU A 55 7.35 -20.72 8.47
N ARG A 56 6.40 -20.17 9.24
CA ARG A 56 6.62 -18.92 10.00
C ARG A 56 7.73 -19.06 11.03
N VAL A 57 7.80 -20.19 11.73
CA VAL A 57 8.88 -20.47 12.68
C VAL A 57 10.23 -20.57 11.96
N ALA A 58 10.28 -21.29 10.85
CA ALA A 58 11.50 -21.43 10.05
C ALA A 58 12.00 -20.08 9.50
N LEU A 59 11.10 -19.22 9.02
CA LEU A 59 11.45 -17.88 8.55
C LEU A 59 11.95 -16.99 9.69
N ARG A 60 11.34 -17.07 10.88
CA ARG A 60 11.75 -16.29 12.04
C ARG A 60 13.07 -16.73 12.66
N SER A 61 13.47 -17.99 12.48
CA SER A 61 14.76 -18.49 12.94
C SER A 61 15.91 -18.18 11.98
N MET A 62 15.63 -17.59 10.82
CA MET A 62 16.68 -17.19 9.88
C MET A 62 17.54 -16.08 10.49
N PRO A 63 18.88 -16.14 10.31
CA PRO A 63 19.78 -15.12 10.82
C PRO A 63 19.49 -13.78 10.13
N THR A 64 19.20 -12.75 10.92
CA THR A 64 19.13 -11.38 10.43
C THR A 64 20.55 -10.82 10.38
N ARG A 65 20.96 -10.36 9.19
CA ARG A 65 22.22 -9.61 9.05
C ARG A 65 21.90 -8.13 9.22
N PRO A 66 22.65 -7.38 10.07
CA PRO A 66 22.46 -5.94 10.16
C PRO A 66 22.70 -5.30 8.79
N LEU A 67 21.85 -4.36 8.43
CA LEU A 67 22.00 -3.59 7.20
C LEU A 67 23.25 -2.71 7.35
N PRO A 68 24.23 -2.76 6.43
CA PRO A 68 25.37 -1.84 6.48
C PRO A 68 24.86 -0.39 6.40
N PRO A 69 25.48 0.55 7.14
CA PRO A 69 24.97 1.91 7.28
C PRO A 69 24.74 2.56 5.91
N ASP A 70 25.73 2.49 5.03
CA ASP A 70 25.74 3.17 3.72
C ASP A 70 24.69 2.64 2.71
N VAL A 71 24.11 1.46 2.97
CA VAL A 71 23.13 0.84 2.06
C VAL A 71 21.82 1.62 2.08
N ARG A 72 21.45 2.23 3.20
CA ARG A 72 20.22 3.03 3.30
C ARG A 72 20.32 4.26 2.41
N GLU A 73 21.40 5.03 2.53
CA GLU A 73 21.65 6.23 1.74
C GLU A 73 21.81 5.89 0.26
N ALA A 74 22.52 4.81 -0.08
CA ALA A 74 22.66 4.36 -1.46
C ALA A 74 21.31 3.95 -2.08
N ALA A 75 20.47 3.24 -1.33
CA ALA A 75 19.13 2.85 -1.79
C ALA A 75 18.23 4.06 -1.98
N LEU A 76 18.24 5.02 -1.05
CA LEU A 76 17.50 6.27 -1.17
C LEU A 76 17.98 7.08 -2.38
N ALA A 77 19.29 7.22 -2.59
CA ALA A 77 19.83 7.92 -3.76
C ALA A 77 19.46 7.24 -5.09
N ALA A 78 19.38 5.90 -5.11
CA ALA A 78 19.00 5.13 -6.29
C ALA A 78 17.49 5.15 -6.58
N THR A 79 16.65 5.22 -5.55
CA THR A 79 15.17 5.12 -5.67
C THR A 79 14.47 6.47 -5.67
N CYS A 80 15.03 7.47 -4.98
CA CYS A 80 14.64 8.86 -5.18
C CYS A 80 15.16 9.29 -6.56
N ILE A 81 14.39 8.97 -7.60
CA ILE A 81 14.45 9.70 -8.86
C ILE A 81 14.29 11.16 -8.44
N PRO A 82 15.29 12.04 -8.61
CA PRO A 82 15.07 13.46 -8.39
C PRO A 82 13.87 13.80 -9.26
N ALA A 83 12.75 14.19 -8.62
CA ALA A 83 11.54 14.61 -9.31
C ALA A 83 12.04 15.46 -10.47
N PRO A 84 11.78 15.08 -11.74
CA PRO A 84 12.41 15.72 -12.87
C PRO A 84 12.15 17.18 -12.61
N ALA A 85 13.25 17.92 -12.33
CA ALA A 85 13.13 19.34 -12.15
C ALA A 85 12.29 19.70 -13.36
N HIS A 86 11.16 20.34 -13.11
CA HIS A 86 10.49 21.10 -14.11
C HIS A 86 11.52 22.18 -14.54
N ARG A 87 12.62 21.77 -15.18
CA ARG A 87 13.20 22.39 -16.36
C ARG A 87 11.99 22.61 -17.22
N ARG A 88 11.30 23.70 -16.90
CA ARG A 88 10.93 24.76 -17.79
C ARG A 88 11.20 24.27 -19.19
N ARG A 89 10.29 23.40 -19.63
CA ARG A 89 10.06 23.06 -21.02
C ARG A 89 9.39 24.25 -21.71
N ARG A 90 9.58 25.47 -21.16
CA ARG A 90 10.13 26.63 -21.86
C ARG A 90 11.55 26.34 -22.41
N LEU A 91 11.85 25.19 -23.01
CA LEU A 91 11.81 25.12 -24.48
C LEU A 91 10.68 26.02 -25.01
N ALA A 92 10.82 27.34 -25.10
CA ALA A 92 11.71 28.01 -26.06
C ALA A 92 11.61 27.42 -27.48
N LEU A 93 10.54 26.66 -27.75
CA LEU A 93 9.97 26.50 -29.07
C LEU A 93 9.33 27.85 -29.40
N ARG A 94 10.18 28.86 -29.69
CA ARG A 94 9.78 30.10 -30.36
C ARG A 94 9.50 29.73 -31.81
N TRP A 95 8.38 29.07 -32.03
CA TRP A 95 7.88 28.84 -33.37
C TRP A 95 7.51 30.22 -33.92
N PRO A 96 7.93 30.56 -35.15
CA PRO A 96 7.48 31.82 -35.73
C PRO A 96 5.96 31.82 -35.71
N ALA A 97 5.36 32.96 -35.31
CA ALA A 97 3.90 33.14 -35.21
C ALA A 97 3.08 32.49 -36.34
N PRO A 98 3.49 32.52 -37.63
CA PRO A 98 2.76 31.83 -38.69
C PRO A 98 2.66 30.30 -38.52
N VAL A 99 3.65 29.64 -37.94
CA VAL A 99 3.64 28.18 -37.77
C VAL A 99 2.69 27.77 -36.64
N VAL A 100 2.62 28.58 -35.57
CA VAL A 100 1.63 28.39 -34.50
C VAL A 100 0.21 28.64 -35.04
N ALA A 101 0.03 29.70 -35.85
CA ALA A 101 -1.26 30.00 -36.46
C ALA A 101 -1.71 28.90 -37.43
N ALA A 102 -0.81 28.37 -38.26
CA ALA A 102 -1.10 27.27 -39.18
C ALA A 102 -1.44 25.97 -38.43
N ALA A 103 -0.69 25.65 -37.36
CA ALA A 103 -0.98 24.48 -36.53
C ALA A 103 -2.34 24.60 -35.82
N LEU A 104 -2.68 25.77 -35.30
CA LEU A 104 -3.99 26.04 -34.70
C LEU A 104 -5.12 25.99 -35.73
N ALA A 105 -4.91 26.52 -36.94
CA ALA A 105 -5.88 26.45 -38.03
C ALA A 105 -6.12 25.01 -38.50
N LEU A 106 -5.06 24.20 -38.61
CA LEU A 106 -5.16 22.77 -38.93
C LEU A 106 -5.82 21.97 -37.79
N ALA A 107 -5.55 22.30 -36.53
CA ALA A 107 -6.22 21.69 -35.40
C ALA A 107 -7.70 22.07 -35.36
N ALA A 108 -8.04 23.35 -35.56
CA ALA A 108 -9.43 23.81 -35.64
C ALA A 108 -10.18 23.18 -36.82
N LEU A 109 -9.53 23.07 -37.99
CA LEU A 109 -10.08 22.39 -39.16
C LEU A 109 -10.23 20.88 -38.94
N GLY A 110 -9.28 20.27 -38.23
CA GLY A 110 -9.34 18.87 -37.79
C GLY A 110 -10.50 18.63 -36.82
N LEU A 111 -10.69 19.50 -35.84
CA LEU A 111 -11.83 19.51 -34.91
C LEU A 111 -13.17 19.69 -35.65
N TRP A 112 -13.18 20.53 -36.68
CA TRP A 112 -14.38 20.87 -37.45
C TRP A 112 -14.76 19.79 -38.47
N ARG A 113 -13.78 19.12 -39.09
CA ARG A 113 -14.00 18.06 -40.10
C ARG A 113 -14.04 16.65 -39.53
N GLY A 114 -13.24 16.38 -38.49
CA GLY A 114 -13.11 15.08 -37.85
C GLY A 114 -13.54 15.23 -36.40
N GLY A 115 -14.80 14.88 -36.12
CA GLY A 115 -15.37 15.04 -34.81
C GLY A 115 -14.45 14.54 -33.70
N LEU A 116 -14.13 15.43 -32.75
CA LEU A 116 -13.91 15.08 -31.35
C LEU A 116 -15.14 14.36 -30.72
N ALA A 117 -16.11 13.95 -31.54
CA ALA A 117 -17.43 13.47 -31.17
C ALA A 117 -17.46 12.02 -30.66
N GLN A 118 -16.34 11.29 -30.66
CA GLN A 118 -16.31 9.92 -30.15
C GLN A 118 -15.00 9.62 -29.43
N GLN A 119 -14.72 10.34 -28.34
CA GLN A 119 -14.16 9.57 -27.23
C GLN A 119 -15.29 8.66 -26.76
N PRO A 120 -15.18 7.32 -26.89
CA PRO A 120 -16.20 6.43 -26.36
C PRO A 120 -16.38 6.78 -24.89
N ARG A 121 -17.59 7.25 -24.53
CA ARG A 121 -17.90 7.48 -23.12
C ARG A 121 -17.66 6.15 -22.42
N PRO A 122 -16.80 6.10 -21.38
CA PRO A 122 -16.52 4.86 -20.70
C PRO A 122 -17.84 4.26 -20.23
N SER A 123 -18.03 2.98 -20.55
CA SER A 123 -19.22 2.23 -20.19
C SER A 123 -19.33 2.15 -18.65
N PRO A 124 -20.55 1.95 -18.11
CA PRO A 124 -20.73 1.79 -16.67
C PRO A 124 -19.86 0.65 -16.07
N GLY A 125 -19.59 -0.40 -16.86
CA GLY A 125 -18.72 -1.51 -16.47
C GLY A 125 -17.24 -1.10 -16.38
N GLU A 126 -16.72 -0.33 -17.34
CA GLU A 126 -15.35 0.20 -17.30
C GLU A 126 -15.14 1.16 -16.12
N LEU A 127 -16.13 1.99 -15.81
CA LEU A 127 -16.09 2.86 -14.63
C LEU A 127 -16.12 2.08 -13.31
N ALA A 128 -16.92 1.00 -13.24
CA ALA A 128 -16.96 0.13 -12.06
C ALA A 128 -15.61 -0.58 -11.86
N GLN A 129 -15.01 -1.08 -12.93
CA GLN A 129 -13.70 -1.73 -12.91
C GLN A 129 -12.60 -0.74 -12.49
N ALA A 130 -12.53 0.42 -13.15
CA ALA A 130 -11.54 1.44 -12.82
C ALA A 130 -11.65 1.89 -11.34
N ARG A 131 -12.86 1.95 -10.79
CA ARG A 131 -13.09 2.30 -9.38
C ARG A 131 -12.66 1.19 -8.42
N HIS A 132 -12.79 -0.07 -8.81
CA HIS A 132 -12.28 -1.21 -8.05
C HIS A 132 -10.75 -1.20 -8.01
N ASP A 133 -10.11 -1.02 -9.17
CA ASP A 133 -8.65 -0.95 -9.30
C ASP A 133 -8.09 0.23 -8.49
N LEU A 134 -8.72 1.41 -8.56
CA LEU A 134 -8.29 2.57 -7.80
C LEU A 134 -8.40 2.35 -6.29
N ARG A 135 -9.44 1.64 -5.82
CA ARG A 135 -9.59 1.30 -4.39
C ARG A 135 -8.47 0.38 -3.91
N LEU A 136 -8.08 -0.61 -4.72
CA LEU A 136 -6.98 -1.51 -4.39
C LEU A 136 -5.66 -0.76 -4.29
N VAL A 137 -5.36 0.10 -5.27
CA VAL A 137 -4.14 0.92 -5.26
C VAL A 137 -4.12 1.84 -4.03
N LEU A 138 -5.21 2.55 -3.77
CA LEU A 138 -5.30 3.46 -2.63
C LEU A 138 -5.18 2.73 -1.29
N ALA A 139 -5.76 1.54 -1.16
CA ALA A 139 -5.63 0.72 0.05
C ALA A 139 -4.18 0.28 0.29
N LEU A 140 -3.48 -0.17 -0.75
CA LEU A 140 -2.07 -0.56 -0.66
C LEU A 140 -1.17 0.63 -0.33
N THR A 141 -1.36 1.77 -1.01
CA THR A 141 -0.54 2.97 -0.76
C THR A 141 -0.83 3.57 0.62
N GLY A 142 -2.10 3.55 1.06
CA GLY A 142 -2.50 4.04 2.37
C GLY A 142 -1.89 3.24 3.51
N GLY A 143 -1.93 1.90 3.42
CA GLY A 143 -1.29 1.03 4.41
C GLY A 143 0.23 1.21 4.48
N ALA A 144 0.89 1.39 3.33
CA ALA A 144 2.32 1.67 3.30
C ALA A 144 2.67 3.01 3.97
N LEU A 145 1.87 4.06 3.75
CA LEU A 145 2.03 5.36 4.40
C LEU A 145 1.85 5.26 5.93
N GLU A 146 0.84 4.51 6.40
CA GLU A 146 0.57 4.34 7.83
C GLU A 146 1.70 3.58 8.55
N LEU A 147 2.31 2.60 7.89
CA LEU A 147 3.49 1.89 8.41
C LEU A 147 4.70 2.83 8.53
N VAL A 148 4.96 3.66 7.52
CA VAL A 148 6.05 4.64 7.54
C VAL A 148 5.79 5.69 8.62
N GLU A 149 4.56 6.17 8.76
CA GLU A 149 4.18 7.12 9.81
C GLU A 149 4.40 6.52 11.19
N ARG A 150 3.93 5.30 11.46
CA ARG A 150 4.16 4.63 12.74
C ARG A 150 5.64 4.40 13.02
N ALA A 151 6.41 3.97 12.03
CA ALA A 151 7.85 3.76 12.17
C ALA A 151 8.57 5.08 12.48
N ALA A 152 8.26 6.15 11.74
CA ALA A 152 8.84 7.47 11.94
C ALA A 152 8.44 8.08 13.29
N LEU A 153 7.17 7.98 13.68
CA LEU A 153 6.72 8.47 14.98
C LEU A 153 7.39 7.68 16.12
N ASN A 154 7.50 6.36 16.01
CA ASN A 154 8.14 5.56 17.04
C ASN A 154 9.64 5.88 17.14
N GLU A 155 10.39 5.82 16.04
CA GLU A 155 11.83 6.10 16.01
C GLU A 155 12.15 7.54 16.46
N VAL A 156 11.42 8.54 15.94
CA VAL A 156 11.71 9.94 16.26
C VAL A 156 11.20 10.33 17.65
N LEU A 157 9.96 9.97 18.02
CA LEU A 157 9.39 10.40 19.29
C LEU A 157 9.93 9.61 20.47
N THR A 158 10.06 8.28 20.36
CA THR A 158 10.48 7.45 21.50
C THR A 158 12.00 7.36 21.65
N ASP A 159 12.75 7.23 20.56
CA ASP A 159 14.21 7.09 20.65
C ASP A 159 14.95 8.45 20.55
N GLY A 160 14.41 9.42 19.81
CA GLY A 160 15.03 10.74 19.66
C GLY A 160 14.56 11.78 20.68
N VAL A 161 13.25 12.08 20.67
CA VAL A 161 12.69 13.26 21.35
C VAL A 161 12.41 13.00 22.83
N ALA A 162 11.83 11.85 23.20
CA ALA A 162 11.51 11.51 24.59
C ALA A 162 12.74 11.49 25.53
N PRO A 163 13.89 10.87 25.19
CA PRO A 163 15.09 10.99 26.02
C PRO A 163 15.66 12.40 26.05
N ALA A 164 15.63 13.15 24.94
CA ALA A 164 16.08 14.55 24.93
C ALA A 164 15.24 15.45 25.84
N LEU A 165 13.92 15.24 25.90
CA LEU A 165 13.01 15.97 26.79
C LEU A 165 13.24 15.66 28.27
N ARG A 166 13.74 14.46 28.62
CA ARG A 166 14.08 14.09 30.01
C ARG A 166 15.26 14.87 30.58
N HIS A 167 16.13 15.41 29.72
CA HIS A 167 17.28 16.22 30.14
C HIS A 167 16.99 17.72 30.15
N LEU A 168 15.83 18.14 29.66
CA LEU A 168 15.42 19.53 29.68
C LEU A 168 14.66 19.84 30.97
N PRO A 169 15.00 20.91 31.71
CA PRO A 169 14.27 21.34 32.90
C PRO A 169 12.97 22.05 32.49
N LEU A 170 12.05 21.32 31.86
CA LEU A 170 10.74 21.84 31.46
C LEU A 170 9.75 21.67 32.59
N ARG A 171 9.36 22.79 33.23
CA ARG A 171 8.25 22.84 34.16
C ARG A 171 6.95 22.95 33.35
N TRP A 172 6.18 21.88 33.24
CA TRP A 172 4.92 21.88 32.49
C TRP A 172 3.91 22.82 33.17
N PRO A 173 3.47 23.92 32.53
CA PRO A 173 2.51 24.83 33.14
C PRO A 173 1.12 24.22 32.98
N GLY A 174 0.61 23.56 34.03
CA GLY A 174 -0.78 23.08 34.07
C GLY A 174 -1.08 21.82 34.90
N GLY A 175 -0.13 21.32 35.71
CA GLY A 175 -0.29 20.08 36.48
C GLY A 175 -1.12 20.16 37.75
N ASP A 176 -1.59 21.34 38.17
CA ASP A 176 -2.32 21.51 39.42
C ASP A 176 -3.77 21.91 39.14
N ARG A 177 -4.65 20.91 39.01
CA ARG A 177 -6.08 21.04 39.31
C ARG A 177 -6.49 19.85 40.16
N GLN A 178 -6.34 20.01 41.48
CA GLN A 178 -7.21 19.35 42.46
C GLN A 178 -8.57 20.06 42.47
#